data_AF-A0A2B2CDD2-F1
#
_entry.id   AF-A0A2B2CDD2-F1
#
_cell.length_a   1.000
_cell.length_b   1.000
_cell.length_c   1.000
_cell.angle_alpha   90.00
_cell.angle_beta   90.00
_cell.angle_gamma   90.00
#
_symmetry.space_group_name_H-M   'P 1'
#
loop_
_entity.id
_entity.type
_entity.pdbx_description
1 polymer ?
#
loop_
_entity_poly.entity_id
_entity_poly.type
_entity_poly.pdbx_seq_one_letter_code
_entity_poly.pdbx_strand_id
1 'polypeptide(L)'
;MGHVKIDLSQKERSLEAKYPALDNPAGLRILLSDYHALINRQYQGDYDAVVLLADLRKAVQLAGLTARQSEALHLVYEEDLTQEEAGRRMGGLARDAVNHLLDRAIESISDIYYYWSHHGEGYVINGGL
;
A
#
# COMPACT_ATOMS: atom_id res chain seq x y z
N MET A 1 15.75 -18.19 30.80
CA MET A 1 15.60 -17.67 29.42
C MET A 1 14.13 -17.34 29.23
N GLY A 2 13.80 -16.05 29.12
CA GLY A 2 12.42 -15.55 29.16
C GLY A 2 11.66 -15.93 27.89
N HIS A 3 10.61 -16.72 28.05
CA HIS A 3 9.67 -17.03 26.99
C HIS A 3 8.76 -15.81 26.78
N VAL A 4 9.17 -14.88 25.93
CA VAL A 4 8.27 -13.81 25.47
C VAL A 4 7.20 -14.49 24.62
N LYS A 5 6.02 -14.69 25.19
CA LYS A 5 4.80 -15.01 24.43
C LYS A 5 4.47 -13.75 23.63
N ILE A 6 5.03 -13.64 22.43
CA ILE A 6 4.58 -12.63 21.47
C ILE A 6 3.18 -13.08 21.06
N ASP A 7 2.18 -12.34 21.55
CA ASP A 7 0.78 -12.60 21.24
C ASP A 7 0.50 -12.13 19.81
N LEU A 8 0.82 -12.99 18.84
CA LEU A 8 0.65 -12.76 17.40
C LEU A 8 -0.80 -12.33 17.07
N SER A 9 -1.77 -12.86 17.82
CA SER A 9 -3.20 -12.63 17.61
C SER A 9 -3.64 -11.18 17.88
N GLN A 10 -3.00 -10.47 18.82
CA GLN A 10 -3.29 -9.05 19.07
C GLN A 10 -2.71 -8.13 17.99
N LYS A 11 -1.54 -8.48 17.45
CA LYS A 11 -0.86 -7.72 16.41
C LYS A 11 -1.60 -7.83 15.08
N GLU A 12 -2.02 -9.04 14.69
CA GLU A 12 -2.88 -9.29 13.52
C GLU A 12 -4.15 -8.42 13.58
N ARG A 13 -4.84 -8.43 14.74
CA ARG A 13 -6.06 -7.62 14.96
C ARG A 13 -5.82 -6.11 14.90
N SER A 14 -4.60 -5.63 15.18
CA SER A 14 -4.27 -4.19 15.15
C SER A 14 -4.01 -3.65 13.74
N LEU A 15 -3.50 -4.50 12.84
CA LEU A 15 -3.26 -4.13 11.44
C LEU A 15 -4.55 -4.20 10.64
N GLU A 16 -5.35 -5.26 10.84
CA GLU A 16 -6.71 -5.37 10.29
C GLU A 16 -7.57 -4.16 10.72
N ALA A 17 -7.43 -3.71 11.97
CA ALA A 17 -8.15 -2.53 12.46
C ALA A 17 -7.67 -1.20 11.84
N LYS A 18 -6.38 -1.07 11.50
CA LYS A 18 -5.82 0.17 10.94
C LYS A 18 -5.96 0.25 9.41
N TYR A 19 -5.85 -0.88 8.71
CA TYR A 19 -6.02 -1.00 7.27
C TYR A 19 -7.21 -1.94 7.00
N PRO A 20 -8.45 -1.41 7.01
CA PRO A 20 -9.66 -2.22 7.11
C PRO A 20 -9.86 -3.23 5.96
N ALA A 21 -9.26 -2.99 4.79
CA ALA A 21 -8.99 -4.00 3.75
C ALA A 21 -8.10 -3.42 2.63
N LEU A 22 -7.09 -4.15 2.16
CA LEU A 22 -6.17 -3.70 1.08
C LEU A 22 -6.62 -4.11 -0.33
N ASP A 23 -7.65 -4.95 -0.43
CA ASP A 23 -8.25 -5.46 -1.66
C ASP A 23 -9.15 -4.45 -2.39
N ASN A 24 -9.14 -3.19 -1.95
CA ASN A 24 -9.91 -2.12 -2.55
C ASN A 24 -9.05 -0.84 -2.61
N PRO A 25 -9.35 0.05 -3.58
CA PRO A 25 -8.54 1.25 -3.78
C PRO A 25 -8.52 2.21 -2.59
N ALA A 26 -9.56 2.24 -1.76
CA ALA A 26 -9.66 3.16 -0.63
C ALA A 26 -8.68 2.76 0.49
N GLY A 27 -8.66 1.48 0.86
CA GLY A 27 -7.72 0.98 1.86
C GLY A 27 -6.26 1.07 1.40
N LEU A 28 -6.00 0.81 0.12
CA LEU A 28 -4.67 0.95 -0.43
C LEU A 28 -4.16 2.41 -0.41
N ARG A 29 -5.04 3.40 -0.62
CA ARG A 29 -4.67 4.83 -0.46
C ARG A 29 -4.23 5.14 0.97
N ILE A 30 -4.91 4.59 1.97
CA ILE A 30 -4.54 4.78 3.38
C ILE A 30 -3.16 4.18 3.64
N LEU A 31 -2.88 2.98 3.12
CA LEU A 31 -1.56 2.34 3.25
C LEU A 31 -0.46 3.19 2.60
N LEU A 32 -0.68 3.66 1.37
CA LEU A 32 0.28 4.48 0.62
C LEU A 32 0.53 5.83 1.31
N SER A 33 -0.51 6.48 1.85
CA SER A 33 -0.36 7.71 2.64
C SER A 33 0.45 7.52 3.93
N ASP A 34 0.49 6.30 4.46
CA ASP A 34 1.28 5.92 5.64
C ASP A 34 2.70 5.44 5.28
N TYR A 35 3.12 5.48 4.02
CA TYR A 35 4.37 4.86 3.54
C TYR A 35 5.59 5.25 4.38
N HIS A 36 5.83 6.54 4.61
CA HIS A 36 6.97 7.00 5.42
C HIS A 36 6.86 6.57 6.89
N ALA A 37 5.65 6.52 7.44
CA ALA A 37 5.44 6.02 8.79
C ALA A 37 5.76 4.52 8.90
N LEU A 38 5.40 3.73 7.88
CA LEU A 38 5.75 2.31 7.80
C LEU A 38 7.26 2.10 7.68
N ILE A 39 7.94 2.89 6.85
CA ILE A 39 9.40 2.85 6.71
C ILE A 39 10.08 3.15 8.05
N ASN A 40 9.62 4.19 8.76
CA ASN A 40 10.14 4.52 10.09
C ASN A 40 9.91 3.38 11.10
N ARG A 41 8.73 2.75 11.09
CA ARG A 41 8.43 1.58 11.93
C ARG A 41 9.32 0.39 11.60
N GLN A 42 9.57 0.12 10.32
CA GLN A 42 10.53 -0.90 9.88
C GLN A 42 11.92 -0.65 10.49
N TYR A 43 12.43 0.58 10.43
CA TYR A 43 13.73 0.92 11.03
C TYR A 43 13.76 0.77 12.55
N GLN A 44 12.61 0.82 13.21
CA GLN A 44 12.45 0.57 14.64
C GLN A 44 12.30 -0.93 14.97
N GLY A 45 12.39 -1.81 13.98
CA GLY A 45 12.28 -3.27 14.15
C GLY A 45 10.85 -3.78 14.19
N ASP A 46 9.87 -3.01 13.69
CA ASP A 46 8.49 -3.46 13.57
C ASP A 46 8.35 -4.43 12.39
N TYR A 47 8.40 -5.73 12.69
CA TYR A 47 8.26 -6.80 11.70
C TYR A 47 6.95 -6.74 10.91
N ASP A 48 5.88 -6.20 11.51
CA ASP A 48 4.59 -6.08 10.83
C ASP A 48 4.66 -5.04 9.70
N ALA A 49 5.34 -3.92 9.96
CA ALA A 49 5.60 -2.91 8.94
C ALA A 49 6.52 -3.45 7.83
N VAL A 50 7.51 -4.29 8.18
CA VAL A 50 8.37 -4.97 7.20
C VAL A 50 7.56 -5.87 6.27
N VAL A 51 6.66 -6.68 6.81
CA VAL A 51 5.78 -7.57 6.02
C VAL A 51 4.89 -6.73 5.10
N LEU A 52 4.20 -5.72 5.63
CA LEU A 52 3.33 -4.84 4.83
C LEU A 52 4.09 -4.16 3.67
N LEU A 53 5.29 -3.65 3.92
CA LEU A 53 6.12 -3.03 2.88
C LEU A 53 6.63 -4.05 1.86
N ALA A 54 6.96 -5.27 2.29
CA ALA A 54 7.37 -6.35 1.39
C ALA A 54 6.22 -6.76 0.47
N ASP A 55 5.01 -6.89 1.02
CA ASP A 55 3.80 -7.23 0.29
C ASP A 55 3.41 -6.12 -0.69
N LEU A 56 3.45 -4.85 -0.25
CA LEU A 56 3.19 -3.70 -1.12
C LEU A 56 4.16 -3.67 -2.30
N ARG A 57 5.46 -3.87 -2.03
CA ARG A 57 6.47 -3.94 -3.08
C ARG A 57 6.18 -5.07 -4.05
N LYS A 58 5.77 -6.23 -3.56
CA LYS A 58 5.42 -7.38 -4.40
C LYS A 58 4.17 -7.12 -5.22
N ALA A 59 3.15 -6.49 -4.65
CA ALA A 59 1.92 -6.12 -5.34
C ALA A 59 2.19 -5.13 -6.47
N VAL A 60 2.99 -4.08 -6.22
CA VAL A 60 3.43 -3.11 -7.24
C VAL A 60 4.17 -3.80 -8.40
N GLN A 61 5.01 -4.81 -8.12
CA GLN A 61 5.71 -5.58 -9.17
C GLN A 61 4.77 -6.43 -10.03
N LEU A 62 3.68 -6.94 -9.44
CA LEU A 62 2.72 -7.79 -10.14
C LEU A 62 1.61 -6.99 -10.86
N ALA A 63 1.34 -5.76 -10.42
CA ALA A 63 0.24 -4.92 -10.90
C ALA A 63 0.36 -4.47 -12.37
N GLY A 64 1.47 -4.75 -13.05
CA GLY A 64 1.62 -4.43 -14.47
C GLY A 64 1.58 -2.94 -14.79
N LEU A 65 2.02 -2.08 -13.86
CA LEU A 65 2.00 -0.63 -14.02
C LEU A 65 2.81 -0.15 -15.22
N THR A 66 2.29 0.83 -15.93
CA THR A 66 3.06 1.58 -16.93
C THR A 66 4.13 2.43 -16.25
N ALA A 67 5.18 2.79 -16.99
CA ALA A 67 6.25 3.65 -16.48
C ALA A 67 5.71 4.98 -15.90
N ARG A 68 4.67 5.56 -16.53
CA ARG A 68 4.04 6.81 -16.04
C ARG A 68 3.24 6.63 -14.76
N GLN A 69 2.57 5.50 -14.60
CA GLN A 69 1.86 5.16 -13.36
C GLN A 69 2.85 4.95 -12.22
N SER A 70 3.93 4.19 -12.45
CA SER A 70 5.00 4.00 -11.47
C SER A 70 5.68 5.31 -11.09
N GLU A 71 5.97 6.17 -12.07
CA GLU A 71 6.55 7.50 -11.84
C GLU A 71 5.63 8.37 -10.97
N ALA A 72 4.33 8.44 -11.28
CA ALA A 72 3.36 9.19 -10.48
C ALA A 72 3.29 8.67 -9.03
N LEU A 73 3.25 7.36 -8.84
CA LEU A 73 3.17 6.73 -7.52
C LEU A 73 4.41 7.02 -6.68
N HIS A 74 5.61 6.89 -7.26
CA HIS A 74 6.87 7.22 -6.60
C HIS A 74 6.92 8.70 -6.19
N LEU A 75 6.62 9.61 -7.12
CA LEU A 75 6.69 11.04 -6.83
C LEU A 75 5.73 11.48 -5.72
N VAL A 76 4.51 10.93 -5.71
CA VAL A 76 3.49 11.38 -4.76
C VAL A 76 3.61 10.70 -3.40
N TYR A 77 3.91 9.40 -3.35
CA TYR A 77 3.91 8.66 -2.08
C TYR A 77 5.30 8.37 -1.51
N GLU A 78 6.35 8.35 -2.33
CA GLU A 78 7.72 8.12 -1.85
C GLU A 78 8.56 9.41 -1.77
N GLU A 79 8.33 10.38 -2.67
CA GLU A 79 8.94 11.72 -2.59
C GLU A 79 8.05 12.76 -1.88
N ASP A 80 6.84 12.37 -1.45
CA ASP A 80 5.86 13.22 -0.75
C ASP A 80 5.49 14.51 -1.50
N LEU A 81 5.51 14.47 -2.85
CA LEU A 81 5.09 15.59 -3.68
C LEU A 81 3.57 15.68 -3.76
N THR A 82 3.05 16.90 -3.83
CA THR A 82 1.66 17.11 -4.24
C THR A 82 1.47 16.65 -5.69
N GLN A 83 0.23 16.33 -6.09
CA GLN A 83 -0.05 15.91 -7.47
C GLN A 83 0.25 17.03 -8.49
N GLU A 84 0.21 18.29 -8.06
CA GLU A 84 0.61 19.42 -8.89
C GLU A 84 2.12 19.47 -9.10
N GLU A 85 2.91 19.26 -8.05
CA GLU A 85 4.37 19.20 -8.13
C GLU A 85 4.85 17.99 -8.93
N ALA A 86 4.23 16.81 -8.70
CA ALA A 86 4.47 15.63 -9.50
C ALA A 86 4.16 15.89 -10.98
N GLY A 87 3.04 16.56 -11.29
CA GLY A 87 2.68 16.93 -12.66
C GLY A 87 3.75 17.81 -13.33
N ARG A 88 4.26 18.81 -12.62
CA ARG A 88 5.40 19.63 -13.07
C ARG A 88 6.63 18.76 -13.37
N ARG A 89 6.99 17.85 -12.45
CA ARG A 89 8.16 16.97 -12.57
C ARG A 89 8.03 15.94 -13.71
N MET A 90 6.81 15.50 -13.99
CA MET A 90 6.50 14.54 -15.06
C MET A 90 6.46 15.16 -16.48
N GLY A 91 6.85 16.43 -16.62
CA GLY A 91 6.89 17.15 -17.91
C GLY A 91 5.73 18.12 -18.13
N GLY A 92 5.17 18.68 -17.05
CA GLY A 92 4.10 19.68 -17.14
C GLY A 92 2.70 19.09 -17.30
N LEU A 93 2.44 17.92 -16.71
CA LEU A 93 1.10 17.36 -16.63
C LEU A 93 0.22 18.18 -15.69
N ALA A 94 -1.07 18.29 -16.02
CA ALA A 94 -2.06 18.85 -15.11
C ALA A 94 -2.28 17.92 -13.90
N ARG A 95 -2.67 18.50 -12.76
CA ARG A 95 -3.00 17.76 -11.54
C ARG A 95 -3.97 16.61 -11.79
N ASP A 96 -5.02 16.83 -12.58
CA ASP A 96 -6.03 15.80 -12.87
C ASP A 96 -5.48 14.64 -13.70
N ALA A 97 -4.52 14.91 -14.59
CA ALA A 97 -3.84 13.84 -15.33
C ALA A 97 -3.00 12.96 -14.39
N VAL A 98 -2.34 13.55 -13.38
CA VAL A 98 -1.63 12.80 -12.34
C VAL A 98 -2.61 12.00 -11.48
N ASN A 99 -3.74 12.59 -11.08
CA ASN A 99 -4.79 11.87 -10.34
C ASN A 99 -5.26 10.63 -11.12
N HIS A 100 -5.52 10.75 -12.42
CA HIS A 100 -5.89 9.60 -13.25
C HIS A 100 -4.81 8.53 -13.32
N LEU A 101 -3.53 8.89 -13.38
CA LEU A 101 -2.44 7.92 -13.35
C LEU A 101 -2.40 7.19 -12.01
N LEU A 102 -2.54 7.91 -10.89
CA LEU A 102 -2.58 7.33 -9.56
C LEU A 102 -3.79 6.42 -9.37
N ASP A 103 -4.98 6.86 -9.77
CA ASP A 103 -6.20 6.07 -9.61
C ASP A 103 -6.08 4.72 -10.31
N ARG A 104 -5.60 4.71 -11.56
CA ARG A 104 -5.39 3.47 -12.33
C ARG A 104 -4.28 2.60 -11.75
N ALA A 105 -3.23 3.20 -11.20
CA ALA A 105 -2.17 2.46 -10.53
C ALA A 105 -2.69 1.78 -9.26
N ILE A 106 -3.42 2.52 -8.44
CA ILE A 106 -3.97 2.04 -7.17
C ILE A 106 -5.01 0.94 -7.41
N GLU A 107 -5.89 1.09 -8.41
CA GLU A 107 -6.81 0.02 -8.83
C GLU A 107 -6.06 -1.27 -9.18
N SER A 108 -5.03 -1.16 -10.03
CA SER A 108 -4.26 -2.33 -10.48
C SER A 108 -3.51 -3.02 -9.33
N ILE A 109 -3.03 -2.27 -8.34
CA ILE A 109 -2.38 -2.85 -7.15
C ILE A 109 -3.43 -3.46 -6.21
N SER A 110 -4.58 -2.82 -6.01
CA SER A 110 -5.65 -3.38 -5.18
C SER A 110 -6.21 -4.68 -5.76
N ASP A 111 -6.23 -4.84 -7.09
CA ASP A 111 -6.61 -6.10 -7.74
C ASP A 111 -5.67 -7.25 -7.37
N ILE A 112 -4.38 -6.98 -7.13
CA ILE A 112 -3.44 -8.00 -6.64
C ILE A 112 -3.77 -8.42 -5.21
N TYR A 113 -4.04 -7.45 -4.32
CA TYR A 113 -4.47 -7.75 -2.95
C TYR A 113 -5.82 -8.49 -2.92
N TYR A 114 -6.74 -8.13 -3.82
CA TYR A 114 -8.01 -8.83 -4.01
C TYR A 114 -7.79 -10.27 -4.47
N TYR A 115 -6.88 -10.49 -5.42
CA TYR A 115 -6.52 -11.84 -5.84
C TYR A 115 -5.95 -12.65 -4.66
N TRP A 116 -5.00 -12.09 -3.90
CA TRP A 116 -4.42 -12.75 -2.73
C TRP A 116 -5.45 -13.05 -1.63
N SER A 117 -6.40 -12.13 -1.38
CA SER A 117 -7.47 -12.32 -0.40
C SER A 117 -8.39 -13.50 -0.74
N HIS A 118 -8.68 -13.70 -2.02
CA HIS A 118 -9.57 -14.77 -2.49
C HIS A 118 -8.87 -16.12 -2.70
N HIS A 119 -7.53 -16.16 -2.60
CA HIS A 119 -6.73 -17.39 -2.71
C HIS A 119 -6.13 -17.86 -1.38
N GLY A 120 -6.59 -17.29 -0.26
CA GLY A 120 -6.22 -17.74 1.08
C GLY A 120 -4.86 -17.25 1.57
N GLU A 121 -4.33 -16.16 1.01
CA GLU A 121 -3.02 -15.60 1.38
C GLU A 121 -3.09 -14.54 2.51
N GLY A 122 -4.22 -14.44 3.23
CA GLY A 122 -4.30 -13.66 4.47
C GLY A 122 -4.83 -12.23 4.36
N TYR A 123 -5.39 -11.82 3.21
CA TYR A 123 -6.07 -10.51 3.04
C TYR A 123 -7.61 -10.61 3.03
N VAL A 124 -8.15 -11.70 3.56
CA VAL A 124 -9.54 -12.16 3.37
C VAL A 124 -10.57 -11.13 3.83
N ILE A 125 -11.61 -10.91 3.00
CA ILE A 125 -12.84 -10.22 3.40
C ILE A 125 -13.61 -11.12 4.37
N ASN A 126 -13.63 -10.77 5.65
CA ASN A 126 -14.64 -11.30 6.58
C ASN A 126 -15.94 -10.49 6.42
N GLY A 127 -16.56 -10.64 5.24
CA GLY A 127 -17.89 -10.12 4.94
C GLY A 127 -18.89 -11.19 5.32
N GLY A 128 -19.33 -11.15 6.58
CA GLY A 128 -20.39 -12.01 7.07
C GLY A 128 -21.65 -11.92 6.21
N LEU A 129 -22.29 -13.08 6.06
CA LEU A 129 -23.57 -13.40 5.41
C LEU A 129 -24.60 -12.26 5.34
#